data_AF-A0A7X5L0X7-F1
#
_entry.id   AF-A0A7X5L0X7-F1
#
_cell.length_a   1.000
_cell.length_b   1.000
_cell.length_c   1.000
_cell.angle_alpha   90.00
_cell.angle_beta   90.00
_cell.angle_gamma   90.00
#
_symmetry.space_group_name_H-M   'P 1'
#
loop_
_entity.id
_entity.type
_entity.pdbx_description
1 polymer ?
#
loop_
_entity_poly.entity_id
_entity_poly.type
_entity_poly.pdbx_seq_one_letter_code
_entity_poly.pdbx_strand_id
1 'polypeptide(L)'
;MKFPDMVLGENGLLIELRCYNTFNEQLFADITDYLNKHLSEWKTNGSIPVADAVSIFNLIDDLAGGNRFLSEKTALRVEDAALEIQDIISELEP
;
A
#
# COMPACT_ATOMS: atom_id res chain seq x y z
N MET A 1 -1.87 -8.66 11.78
CA MET A 1 -1.20 -7.34 11.89
C MET A 1 -2.25 -6.28 11.55
N LYS A 2 -2.24 -5.08 12.16
CA LYS A 2 -3.17 -4.03 11.71
C LYS A 2 -2.63 -3.44 10.41
N PHE A 3 -3.52 -2.94 9.55
CA PHE A 3 -3.11 -2.37 8.27
C PHE A 3 -2.06 -1.25 8.40
N PRO A 4 -2.20 -0.27 9.33
CA PRO A 4 -1.14 0.72 9.55
C PRO A 4 0.23 0.12 9.90
N ASP A 5 0.25 -1.00 10.64
CA ASP A 5 1.51 -1.68 11.00
C ASP A 5 2.16 -2.37 9.79
N MET A 6 1.36 -2.85 8.83
CA MET A 6 1.87 -3.44 7.57
C MET A 6 2.51 -2.38 6.66
N VAL A 7 2.04 -1.13 6.73
CA VAL A 7 2.55 -0.03 5.90
C VAL A 7 3.71 0.69 6.57
N LEU A 8 3.51 1.18 7.80
CA LEU A 8 4.42 2.09 8.52
C LEU A 8 5.02 1.49 9.81
N GLY A 9 4.69 0.25 10.15
CA GLY A 9 5.28 -0.41 11.32
C GLY A 9 6.79 -0.64 11.15
N GLU A 10 7.46 -1.05 12.22
CA GLU A 10 8.91 -1.30 12.22
C GLU A 10 9.37 -2.27 11.10
N ASN A 11 8.52 -3.22 10.74
CA ASN A 11 8.69 -4.16 9.63
C ASN A 11 7.65 -3.93 8.52
N GLY A 12 7.21 -2.67 8.36
CA GLY A 12 6.24 -2.26 7.36
C GLY A 12 6.88 -2.07 6.00
N LEU A 13 6.07 -2.15 4.94
CA LEU A 13 6.56 -2.13 3.56
C LEU A 13 7.35 -0.86 3.25
N LEU A 14 6.87 0.29 3.71
CA LEU A 14 7.55 1.57 3.48
C LEU A 14 8.85 1.69 4.27
N ILE A 15 8.93 1.07 5.45
CA ILE A 15 10.18 1.01 6.22
C ILE A 15 11.20 0.12 5.53
N GLU A 16 10.79 -1.05 5.03
CA GLU A 16 11.69 -1.93 4.28
C GLU A 16 12.21 -1.25 3.01
N LEU A 17 11.33 -0.57 2.27
CA LEU A 17 11.71 0.14 1.06
C LEU A 17 12.67 1.30 1.36
N ARG A 18 12.40 2.09 2.40
CA ARG A 18 13.21 3.25 2.77
C ARG A 18 14.57 2.90 3.37
N CYS A 19 14.61 1.90 4.25
CA CYS A 19 15.82 1.55 5.00
C CYS A 19 16.72 0.56 4.26
N TYR A 20 16.12 -0.34 3.47
CA TYR A 20 16.84 -1.46 2.86
C TYR A 20 16.71 -1.52 1.33
N ASN A 21 16.03 -0.57 0.69
CA ASN A 21 15.79 -0.54 -0.77
C ASN A 21 15.20 -1.86 -1.30
N THR A 22 14.46 -2.58 -0.45
CA THR A 22 13.88 -3.88 -0.77
C THR A 22 12.37 -3.76 -0.79
N PHE A 23 11.77 -4.36 -1.81
CA PHE A 23 10.32 -4.49 -1.89
C PHE A 23 9.92 -5.88 -1.40
N ASN A 24 9.13 -5.93 -0.32
CA ASN A 24 8.69 -7.17 0.29
C ASN A 24 7.36 -7.63 -0.34
N GLU A 25 7.46 -8.55 -1.30
CA GLU A 25 6.29 -9.07 -2.04
C GLU A 25 5.27 -9.75 -1.12
N GLN A 26 5.71 -10.44 -0.07
CA GLN A 26 4.78 -11.10 0.85
C GLN A 26 3.98 -10.07 1.66
N LEU A 27 4.66 -9.03 2.13
CA LEU A 27 3.99 -7.96 2.87
C LEU A 27 3.06 -7.16 1.98
N PHE A 28 3.43 -6.95 0.72
CA PHE A 28 2.56 -6.32 -0.26
C PHE A 28 1.32 -7.18 -0.56
N ALA A 29 1.46 -8.50 -0.68
CA ALA A 29 0.31 -9.41 -0.81
C ALA A 29 -0.63 -9.34 0.41
N ASP A 30 -0.06 -9.28 1.63
CA ASP A 30 -0.86 -9.13 2.85
C ASP A 30 -1.64 -7.79 2.88
N ILE A 31 -1.04 -6.72 2.35
CA ILE A 31 -1.66 -5.39 2.18
C ILE A 31 -2.82 -5.47 1.18
N THR A 32 -2.61 -6.03 -0.02
CA THR A 32 -3.66 -6.12 -1.04
C THR A 32 -4.80 -7.03 -0.62
N ASP A 33 -4.50 -8.16 0.06
CA ASP A 33 -5.51 -9.03 0.66
C ASP A 33 -6.35 -8.30 1.71
N TYR A 34 -5.70 -7.47 2.55
CA TYR A 34 -6.41 -6.65 3.53
C TYR A 34 -7.37 -5.67 2.84
N LEU A 35 -6.92 -4.94 1.82
CA LEU A 35 -7.76 -3.97 1.11
C LEU A 35 -8.96 -4.64 0.44
N ASN A 36 -8.73 -5.72 -0.32
CA ASN A 36 -9.79 -6.47 -1.00
C ASN A 36 -10.85 -7.00 -0.03
N LYS A 37 -10.42 -7.49 1.15
CA LYS A 37 -11.34 -8.02 2.16
C LYS A 37 -12.29 -6.95 2.73
N HIS A 38 -11.81 -5.71 2.90
CA HIS A 38 -12.60 -4.63 3.51
C HIS A 38 -13.33 -3.76 2.48
N LEU A 39 -13.01 -3.90 1.18
CA LEU A 39 -13.57 -3.07 0.13
C LEU A 39 -15.09 -3.12 0.07
N SER A 40 -15.67 -4.32 0.13
CA SER A 40 -17.12 -4.52 0.15
C SER A 40 -17.81 -3.88 1.36
N GLU A 41 -17.16 -3.93 2.53
CA GLU A 41 -17.65 -3.31 3.76
C GLU A 41 -17.61 -1.77 3.65
N TRP A 42 -16.49 -1.21 3.21
CA TRP A 42 -16.33 0.24 3.05
C TRP A 42 -17.30 0.80 2.00
N LYS A 43 -17.50 0.08 0.88
CA LYS A 43 -18.45 0.47 -0.16
C LYS A 43 -19.89 0.43 0.36
N THR A 44 -20.26 -0.59 1.13
CA THR A 44 -21.61 -0.72 1.72
C THR A 44 -21.87 0.35 2.77
N ASN A 45 -20.88 0.63 3.63
CA ASN A 45 -21.01 1.57 4.74
C ASN A 45 -20.81 3.04 4.31
N GLY A 46 -20.22 3.27 3.13
CA GLY A 46 -19.86 4.61 2.65
C GLY A 46 -18.78 5.29 3.50
N SER A 47 -17.94 4.51 4.18
CA SER A 47 -16.90 5.04 5.08
C SER A 47 -15.70 4.11 5.20
N ILE A 48 -14.52 4.70 5.29
CA ILE A 48 -13.25 4.01 5.58
C ILE A 48 -12.77 4.49 6.96
N PRO A 49 -12.28 3.60 7.85
CA PRO A 49 -11.62 4.02 9.07
C PRO A 49 -10.47 4.99 8.79
N VAL A 50 -10.37 6.08 9.56
CA VAL A 50 -9.36 7.13 9.35
C VAL A 50 -7.94 6.56 9.33
N ALA A 51 -7.63 5.60 10.21
CA ALA A 51 -6.32 4.97 10.26
C ALA A 51 -5.96 4.24 8.96
N ASP A 52 -6.95 3.60 8.32
CA ASP A 52 -6.75 2.88 7.07
C ASP A 52 -6.62 3.85 5.90
N ALA A 53 -7.50 4.87 5.84
CA ALA A 53 -7.42 5.92 4.81
C ALA A 53 -6.06 6.65 4.81
N VAL A 54 -5.58 7.06 5.99
CA VAL A 54 -4.26 7.70 6.13
C VAL A 54 -3.14 6.75 5.69
N SER A 55 -3.23 5.47 6.04
CA SER A 55 -2.21 4.48 5.65
C SER A 55 -2.23 4.19 4.15
N ILE A 56 -3.41 4.16 3.51
CA ILE A 56 -3.55 4.05 2.05
C ILE A 56 -2.90 5.24 1.35
N PHE A 57 -3.17 6.47 1.81
CA PHE A 57 -2.59 7.66 1.19
C PHE A 57 -1.07 7.70 1.32
N ASN A 58 -0.54 7.38 2.50
CA ASN A 58 0.92 7.30 2.69
C ASN A 58 1.54 6.23 1.81
N LEU A 59 0.88 5.07 1.67
CA LEU A 59 1.34 3.99 0.80
C LEU A 59 1.39 4.42 -0.67
N ILE A 60 0.32 5.03 -1.19
CA ILE A 60 0.27 5.48 -2.58
C ILE A 60 1.29 6.60 -2.83
N ASP A 61 1.39 7.58 -1.93
CA ASP A 61 2.29 8.73 -2.09
C ASP A 61 3.77 8.30 -2.10
N ASP A 62 4.19 7.46 -1.15
CA ASP A 62 5.58 7.00 -1.05
C ASP A 62 5.95 6.04 -2.19
N LEU A 63 5.02 5.20 -2.67
CA LEU A 63 5.27 4.33 -3.82
C LEU A 63 5.34 5.14 -5.12
N ALA A 64 4.43 6.08 -5.34
CA ALA A 64 4.42 6.92 -6.54
C ALA A 64 5.56 7.95 -6.57
N GLY A 65 6.07 8.37 -5.41
CA GLY A 65 7.16 9.35 -5.30
C GLY A 65 8.49 8.86 -5.87
N GLY A 66 8.67 7.53 -5.96
CA GLY A 66 9.87 6.90 -6.50
C GLY A 66 11.12 7.18 -5.65
N ASN A 67 12.19 6.41 -5.90
CA ASN A 67 13.45 6.58 -5.19
C ASN A 67 14.64 6.28 -6.11
N ARG A 68 15.49 7.29 -6.33
CA ARG A 68 16.68 7.23 -7.20
C ARG A 68 17.74 6.21 -6.77
N PHE A 69 17.64 5.70 -5.55
CA PHE A 69 18.55 4.70 -4.98
C PHE A 69 18.03 3.26 -5.17
N LEU A 70 16.81 3.08 -5.67
CA LEU A 70 16.28 1.76 -6.01
C LEU A 70 16.97 1.21 -7.25
N SER A 71 17.09 -0.12 -7.30
CA SER A 71 17.40 -0.79 -8.55
C SER A 71 16.27 -0.56 -9.57
N GLU A 72 16.57 -0.59 -10.87
CA GLU A 72 15.56 -0.47 -11.93
C GLU A 72 14.39 -1.44 -11.72
N LYS A 73 14.70 -2.71 -11.40
CA LYS A 73 13.70 -3.73 -11.11
C LYS A 73 12.81 -3.35 -9.92
N THR A 74 13.40 -2.84 -8.85
CA THR A 74 12.64 -2.45 -7.65
C THR A 74 11.81 -1.19 -7.91
N ALA A 75 12.33 -0.23 -8.67
CA ALA A 75 11.61 0.98 -9.04
C ALA A 75 10.36 0.66 -9.86
N LEU A 76 10.49 -0.18 -10.91
CA LEU A 76 9.35 -0.64 -11.69
C LEU A 76 8.31 -1.35 -10.82
N ARG A 77 8.76 -2.23 -9.92
CA ARG A 77 7.84 -2.95 -9.02
C ARG A 77 7.08 -2.02 -8.08
N VAL A 78 7.74 -0.97 -7.58
CA VAL A 78 7.14 0.06 -6.72
C VAL A 78 6.10 0.89 -7.48
N GLU A 79 6.37 1.25 -8.74
CA GLU A 79 5.41 1.91 -9.61
C GLU A 79 4.19 1.01 -9.88
N ASP A 80 4.41 -0.26 -10.24
CA ASP A 80 3.35 -1.25 -10.43
C ASP A 80 2.50 -1.41 -9.16
N ALA A 81 3.14 -1.47 -7.98
CA ALA A 81 2.47 -1.59 -6.70
C ALA A 81 1.58 -0.37 -6.39
N ALA A 82 2.01 0.84 -6.74
CA ALA A 82 1.18 2.03 -6.58
C ALA A 82 -0.10 1.95 -7.44
N LEU A 83 0.04 1.51 -8.69
CA LEU A 83 -1.07 1.33 -9.62
C LEU A 83 -2.04 0.24 -9.13
N GLU A 84 -1.53 -0.90 -8.66
CA GLU A 84 -2.36 -1.98 -8.11
C GLU A 84 -3.20 -1.52 -6.92
N ILE A 85 -2.62 -0.72 -6.01
CA ILE A 85 -3.36 -0.17 -4.87
C ILE A 85 -4.40 0.86 -5.34
N GLN A 86 -4.05 1.71 -6.31
CA GLN A 86 -4.99 2.66 -6.90
C GLN A 86 -6.15 1.96 -7.60
N ASP A 87 -5.91 0.89 -8.34
CA ASP A 87 -6.95 0.09 -9.00
C ASP A 87 -7.91 -0.51 -7.98
N ILE A 88 -7.40 -1.10 -6.89
CA ILE A 88 -8.23 -1.62 -5.80
C ILE A 88 -9.08 -0.48 -5.22
N ILE A 89 -8.47 0.63 -4.80
CA ILE A 89 -9.18 1.73 -4.16
C ILE A 89 -10.20 2.40 -5.10
N SER A 90 -9.96 2.40 -6.40
CA SER A 90 -10.90 2.93 -7.41
C SER A 90 -12.22 2.14 -7.45
N GLU A 91 -12.26 0.89 -6.99
CA GLU A 91 -13.52 0.14 -6.88
C GLU A 91 -14.49 0.71 -5.83
N LEU A 92 -14.02 1.61 -4.95
CA LEU A 92 -14.87 2.37 -4.05
C LEU A 92 -15.67 3.47 -4.76
N GLU A 93 -15.28 3.84 -5.98
CA GLU A 93 -16.04 4.79 -6.78
C GLU A 93 -17.45 4.24 -7.13
N PRO A 94 -18.46 5.12 -7.23
CA PRO A 94 -19.84 4.73 -7.53
C PRO A 94 -20.06 4.13 -8.92
#